data_AF-A0AAV6WIL5-F1
#
_entry.id   AF-A0AAV6WIL5-F1
#
_cell.length_a   1.000
_cell.length_b   1.000
_cell.length_c   1.000
_cell.angle_alpha   90.00
_cell.angle_beta   90.00
_cell.angle_gamma   90.00
#
_symmetry.space_group_name_H-M   'P 1'
#
loop_
_entity.id
_entity.type
_entity.pdbx_description
1 polymer ?
#
loop_
_entity_poly.entity_id
_entity_poly.type
_entity_poly.pdbx_seq_one_letter_code
_entity_poly.pdbx_strand_id
1 'polypeptide(L)'
;MASQGVESVQSINHRDDNTEVEMIEIDGENHEEECATLETDDIRPQESGKRKQTSKVWEHFKKVKVDDIQYAECKYCKIHLKAPPGFGTTGLFKHYQKACKKRPRGLDIRQSLIKTSKKVNGGEELTTHIFSQEYTRSELARMVILHDYPLSIVEHVGFRRYSASLQPSFTMISRNTLKNDIFSIYNDEKVKFYKLLEKLKCRVAITTDMWTTSNNKKGFMAITAHFIDDSWRLQSCILRFVYVPAPHTADVLCDLLANALMDCNIDRKVSTITVDNCTTNDAMLRRLLDRLPTKDMLLDGKVLHMRCCAHILNLIVKDGLETISSTIERIRDSVVYWTASPARVEKFEKVARQLNVSCGKKLSLDCKTRWNSTYLMLQTAITYKDVFPRAKARDIHYRSLPIDEDWENAVEICSKLKLFYNVTEIFSGTCSKFSGLEACPTMLDEEEDEESFVET
;
A
#
# COMPACT_ATOMS: atom_id res chain seq x y z
N MET A 1 -47.19 -41.89 21.34
CA MET A 1 -48.04 -42.62 20.36
C MET A 1 -47.37 -42.52 19.01
N ALA A 2 -47.25 -43.64 18.29
CA ALA A 2 -46.76 -43.76 16.89
C ALA A 2 -45.33 -43.24 16.57
N SER A 3 -44.65 -43.73 15.52
CA SER A 3 -44.11 -45.11 15.40
C SER A 3 -43.24 -45.26 14.13
N GLN A 4 -42.02 -45.78 14.30
CA GLN A 4 -41.20 -46.50 13.31
C GLN A 4 -40.76 -45.74 12.02
N GLY A 5 -39.70 -46.26 11.40
CA GLY A 5 -39.06 -45.67 10.21
C GLY A 5 -37.57 -45.97 10.16
N VAL A 6 -37.20 -47.23 9.87
CA VAL A 6 -35.82 -47.66 9.66
C VAL A 6 -35.72 -48.21 8.25
N GLU A 7 -34.81 -47.69 7.43
CA GLU A 7 -34.28 -48.43 6.29
C GLU A 7 -32.89 -47.93 5.89
N SER A 8 -32.14 -48.80 5.23
CA SER A 8 -30.75 -48.61 4.81
C SER A 8 -30.54 -49.34 3.49
N VAL A 9 -29.65 -48.88 2.60
CA VAL A 9 -28.88 -49.73 1.67
C VAL A 9 -27.87 -48.91 0.84
N GLN A 10 -26.68 -49.50 0.66
CA GLN A 10 -25.63 -49.42 -0.38
C GLN A 10 -25.58 -48.22 -1.37
N SER A 11 -24.45 -47.59 -1.70
CA SER A 11 -23.08 -48.08 -2.06
C SER A 11 -22.96 -48.70 -3.46
N ILE A 12 -22.48 -47.93 -4.44
CA ILE A 12 -22.03 -48.40 -5.77
C ILE A 12 -20.69 -47.72 -6.11
N ASN A 13 -19.81 -48.44 -6.82
CA ASN A 13 -18.42 -48.05 -7.15
C ASN A 13 -18.25 -47.53 -8.60
N HIS A 14 -17.01 -47.13 -8.89
CA HIS A 14 -16.42 -46.80 -10.21
C HIS A 14 -16.72 -45.39 -10.77
N ARG A 15 -15.82 -44.76 -11.54
CA ARG A 15 -14.49 -45.23 -12.03
C ARG A 15 -13.47 -44.09 -12.11
N ASP A 16 -12.22 -44.49 -12.24
CA ASP A 16 -11.02 -43.68 -12.44
C ASP A 16 -11.05 -42.94 -13.79
N ASP A 17 -10.38 -41.78 -13.87
CA ASP A 17 -9.52 -41.51 -15.02
C ASP A 17 -8.37 -40.56 -14.63
N ASN A 18 -7.19 -40.76 -15.24
CA ASN A 18 -5.97 -40.00 -15.00
C ASN A 18 -5.63 -39.18 -16.26
N THR A 19 -5.21 -37.92 -16.12
CA THR A 19 -4.48 -37.25 -17.21
C THR A 19 -3.55 -36.16 -16.70
N GLU A 20 -2.26 -36.48 -16.64
CA GLU A 20 -1.19 -35.49 -16.67
C GLU A 20 -0.99 -35.01 -18.12
N VAL A 21 -0.67 -33.73 -18.33
CA VAL A 21 -0.19 -33.21 -19.62
C VAL A 21 0.92 -32.20 -19.36
N GLU A 22 2.12 -32.48 -19.88
CA GLU A 22 3.29 -31.60 -19.77
C GLU A 22 3.31 -30.48 -20.82
N MET A 23 4.24 -29.53 -20.67
CA MET A 23 4.44 -28.40 -21.57
C MET A 23 5.28 -28.78 -22.80
N ILE A 24 4.98 -28.19 -23.96
CA ILE A 24 5.90 -28.10 -25.10
C ILE A 24 5.83 -26.68 -25.69
N GLU A 25 7.00 -26.07 -25.93
CA GLU A 25 7.18 -24.78 -26.61
C GLU A 25 7.31 -24.96 -28.12
N ILE A 26 6.84 -23.99 -28.92
CA ILE A 26 7.23 -23.85 -30.34
C ILE A 26 7.37 -22.35 -30.68
N ASP A 27 8.60 -21.93 -31.00
CA ASP A 27 8.91 -20.64 -31.63
C ASP A 27 8.60 -20.64 -33.14
N GLY A 28 8.44 -19.46 -33.75
CA GLY A 28 8.24 -19.35 -35.19
C GLY A 28 8.08 -17.92 -35.72
N GLU A 29 9.20 -17.20 -35.87
CA GLU A 29 9.24 -16.03 -36.76
C GLU A 29 9.21 -16.48 -38.25
N ASN A 30 8.67 -15.63 -39.14
CA ASN A 30 9.29 -15.37 -40.45
C ASN A 30 8.68 -14.14 -41.15
N HIS A 31 9.45 -13.59 -42.09
CA HIS A 31 9.17 -12.38 -42.86
C HIS A 31 8.96 -12.71 -44.36
N GLU A 32 9.09 -11.71 -45.25
CA GLU A 32 9.04 -11.80 -46.73
C GLU A 32 7.59 -11.97 -47.30
N GLU A 33 6.99 -11.12 -48.15
CA GLU A 33 7.39 -10.06 -49.11
C GLU A 33 7.55 -10.53 -50.59
N GLU A 34 7.34 -9.59 -51.54
CA GLU A 34 7.23 -9.76 -53.01
C GLU A 34 6.02 -10.55 -53.58
N CYS A 35 5.75 -10.56 -54.90
CA CYS A 35 5.45 -9.41 -55.80
C CYS A 35 4.73 -9.94 -57.09
N ALA A 36 4.11 -9.03 -57.85
CA ALA A 36 3.42 -9.14 -59.17
C ALA A 36 3.75 -10.35 -60.09
N THR A 37 2.83 -10.85 -60.96
CA THR A 37 2.24 -10.12 -62.12
C THR A 37 1.02 -10.81 -62.76
N LEU A 38 0.14 -10.00 -63.39
CA LEU A 38 -0.44 -10.03 -64.77
C LEU A 38 -0.83 -11.37 -65.46
N GLU A 39 -1.73 -11.43 -66.44
CA GLU A 39 -2.47 -10.42 -67.25
C GLU A 39 -4.00 -10.47 -66.91
N THR A 40 -5.05 -10.13 -67.69
CA THR A 40 -5.30 -9.69 -69.10
C THR A 40 -6.45 -8.65 -69.15
N ASP A 41 -6.67 -8.03 -70.32
CA ASP A 41 -7.72 -7.02 -70.58
C ASP A 41 -9.12 -7.57 -70.93
N ASP A 42 -10.13 -6.71 -70.80
CA ASP A 42 -11.06 -6.41 -71.90
C ASP A 42 -11.50 -4.92 -71.83
N ILE A 43 -11.66 -4.25 -72.99
CA ILE A 43 -11.72 -2.78 -73.10
C ILE A 43 -13.06 -2.31 -73.68
N ARG A 44 -13.73 -1.37 -73.01
CA ARG A 44 -14.80 -0.51 -73.55
C ARG A 44 -14.85 0.85 -72.81
N PRO A 45 -15.53 1.88 -73.37
CA PRO A 45 -14.92 3.21 -73.51
C PRO A 45 -15.00 4.13 -72.27
N GLN A 46 -14.11 5.13 -72.27
CA GLN A 46 -14.02 6.16 -71.23
C GLN A 46 -15.23 7.12 -71.22
N GLU A 47 -15.94 7.17 -70.10
CA GLU A 47 -16.57 8.42 -69.64
C GLU A 47 -15.65 9.15 -68.65
N SER A 48 -15.58 10.48 -68.73
CA SER A 48 -14.70 11.29 -67.88
C SER A 48 -15.22 11.43 -66.43
N GLY A 49 -14.90 10.44 -65.60
CA GLY A 49 -15.31 10.37 -64.19
C GLY A 49 -14.99 11.64 -63.39
N LYS A 50 -16.04 12.31 -62.87
CA LYS A 50 -15.90 13.53 -62.07
C LYS A 50 -15.17 13.25 -60.75
N ARG A 51 -13.95 13.79 -60.60
CA ARG A 51 -13.07 13.64 -59.43
C ARG A 51 -13.82 13.88 -58.10
N LYS A 52 -13.95 12.82 -57.28
CA LYS A 52 -14.58 12.90 -55.94
C LYS A 52 -13.87 13.94 -55.07
N GLN A 53 -14.64 14.72 -54.31
CA GLN A 53 -14.10 15.80 -53.47
C GLN A 53 -13.80 15.30 -52.05
N THR A 54 -12.58 15.53 -51.56
CA THR A 54 -12.05 14.94 -50.32
C THR A 54 -12.18 15.82 -49.07
N SER A 55 -12.67 17.04 -49.20
CA SER A 55 -12.66 18.05 -48.13
C SER A 55 -13.99 18.13 -47.39
N LYS A 56 -14.02 17.74 -46.11
CA LYS A 56 -15.21 17.75 -45.20
C LYS A 56 -16.04 19.03 -45.22
N VAL A 57 -15.44 20.19 -45.51
CA VAL A 57 -16.18 21.47 -45.61
C VAL A 57 -17.38 21.42 -46.56
N TRP A 58 -17.38 20.57 -47.59
CA TRP A 58 -18.50 20.44 -48.53
C TRP A 58 -19.79 19.91 -47.88
N GLU A 59 -19.72 19.27 -46.71
CA GLU A 59 -20.88 18.91 -45.88
C GLU A 59 -21.74 20.14 -45.53
N HIS A 60 -21.15 21.33 -45.49
CA HIS A 60 -21.77 22.59 -45.05
C HIS A 60 -22.20 23.53 -46.18
N PHE A 61 -21.95 23.17 -47.45
CA PHE A 61 -22.25 23.99 -48.62
C PHE A 61 -23.05 23.22 -49.69
N LYS A 62 -23.73 23.94 -50.58
CA LYS A 62 -24.38 23.42 -51.78
C LYS A 62 -23.74 24.09 -53.00
N LYS A 63 -23.52 23.35 -54.10
CA LYS A 63 -23.06 23.96 -55.35
C LYS A 63 -24.23 24.57 -56.11
N VAL A 64 -24.01 25.75 -56.68
CA VAL A 64 -24.95 26.50 -57.51
C VAL A 64 -24.17 27.03 -58.72
N LYS A 65 -24.71 26.91 -59.93
CA LYS A 65 -24.23 27.67 -61.10
C LYS A 65 -25.03 28.97 -61.19
N VAL A 66 -24.35 30.08 -61.37
CA VAL A 66 -24.95 31.38 -61.73
C VAL A 66 -24.04 32.00 -62.78
N ASP A 67 -24.59 32.37 -63.93
CA ASP A 67 -23.89 32.99 -65.06
C ASP A 67 -22.61 32.21 -65.45
N ASP A 68 -22.80 30.91 -65.66
CA ASP A 68 -21.82 29.83 -65.90
C ASP A 68 -20.69 29.63 -64.86
N ILE A 69 -20.49 30.57 -63.93
CA ILE A 69 -19.54 30.46 -62.83
C ILE A 69 -20.09 29.50 -61.76
N GLN A 70 -19.24 28.61 -61.25
CA GLN A 70 -19.57 27.75 -60.11
C GLN A 70 -19.40 28.50 -58.78
N TYR A 71 -20.47 28.52 -58.00
CA TYR A 71 -20.52 29.06 -56.64
C TYR A 71 -20.81 27.94 -55.62
N ALA A 72 -20.41 28.19 -54.37
CA ALA A 72 -20.80 27.42 -53.20
C ALA A 72 -21.70 28.28 -52.29
N GLU A 73 -22.98 27.91 -52.21
CA GLU A 73 -23.98 28.45 -51.29
C GLU A 73 -23.76 27.87 -49.89
N CYS A 74 -23.56 28.70 -48.87
CA CYS A 74 -23.47 28.24 -47.49
C CYS A 74 -24.84 27.82 -46.97
N LYS A 75 -25.00 26.56 -46.51
CA LYS A 75 -26.29 26.00 -46.09
C LYS A 75 -26.98 26.82 -44.98
N TYR A 76 -26.19 27.44 -44.10
CA TYR A 76 -26.68 28.14 -42.90
C TYR A 76 -26.99 29.64 -43.10
N CYS A 77 -26.22 30.35 -43.93
CA CYS A 77 -26.37 31.81 -44.12
C CYS A 77 -26.74 32.24 -45.54
N LYS A 78 -26.83 31.29 -46.50
CA LYS A 78 -27.24 31.53 -47.90
C LYS A 78 -26.34 32.47 -48.71
N ILE A 79 -25.15 32.80 -48.19
CA ILE A 79 -24.13 33.55 -48.92
C ILE A 79 -23.47 32.63 -49.95
N HIS A 80 -23.32 33.15 -51.17
CA HIS A 80 -22.64 32.50 -52.29
C HIS A 80 -21.15 32.88 -52.31
N LEU A 81 -20.27 31.88 -52.41
CA LEU A 81 -18.81 32.06 -52.54
C LEU A 81 -18.36 31.54 -53.89
N LYS A 82 -17.48 32.26 -54.60
CA LYS A 82 -16.91 31.76 -55.87
C LYS A 82 -16.09 30.48 -55.61
N ALA A 83 -16.41 29.41 -56.33
CA ALA A 83 -15.78 28.10 -56.18
C ALA A 83 -15.62 27.40 -57.56
N PRO A 84 -14.90 28.02 -58.52
CA PRO A 84 -14.66 27.41 -59.83
C PRO A 84 -13.82 26.13 -59.73
N PRO A 85 -13.83 25.26 -60.76
CA PRO A 85 -12.97 24.09 -60.82
C PRO A 85 -11.49 24.44 -60.58
N GLY A 86 -10.84 23.72 -59.67
CA GLY A 86 -9.44 23.97 -59.27
C GLY A 86 -9.24 24.94 -58.09
N PHE A 87 -10.25 25.70 -57.65
CA PHE A 87 -10.09 26.60 -56.51
C PHE A 87 -10.05 25.86 -55.16
N GLY A 88 -9.10 26.22 -54.30
CA GLY A 88 -8.88 25.58 -53.00
C GLY A 88 -9.99 25.85 -51.98
N THR A 89 -10.29 24.85 -51.13
CA THR A 89 -11.42 24.90 -50.18
C THR A 89 -11.22 25.86 -48.99
N THR A 90 -10.03 26.45 -48.85
CA THR A 90 -9.64 27.38 -47.78
C THR A 90 -10.59 28.59 -47.65
N GLY A 91 -11.14 29.09 -48.76
CA GLY A 91 -12.13 30.18 -48.74
C GLY A 91 -13.45 29.79 -48.07
N LEU A 92 -13.98 28.61 -48.43
CA LEU A 92 -15.18 28.03 -47.82
C LEU A 92 -14.95 27.74 -46.34
N PHE A 93 -13.77 27.22 -45.98
CA PHE A 93 -13.41 26.92 -44.60
C PHE A 93 -13.30 28.18 -43.74
N LYS A 94 -12.61 29.23 -44.21
CA LYS A 94 -12.55 30.53 -43.52
C LYS A 94 -13.95 31.12 -43.30
N HIS A 95 -14.84 31.01 -44.29
CA HIS A 95 -16.23 31.43 -44.14
C HIS A 95 -16.97 30.62 -43.07
N TYR A 96 -16.94 29.30 -43.14
CA TYR A 96 -17.61 28.39 -42.20
C TYR A 96 -17.08 28.50 -40.77
N GLN A 97 -15.78 28.74 -40.59
CA GLN A 97 -15.17 28.84 -39.27
C GLN A 97 -15.31 30.22 -38.63
N LYS A 98 -15.23 31.33 -39.40
CA LYS A 98 -15.14 32.70 -38.85
C LYS A 98 -16.21 33.69 -39.31
N ALA A 99 -16.78 33.55 -40.51
CA ALA A 99 -17.69 34.57 -41.08
C ALA A 99 -19.18 34.21 -40.98
N CYS A 100 -19.53 32.92 -40.90
CA CYS A 100 -20.91 32.45 -40.97
C CYS A 100 -21.69 32.68 -39.65
N LYS A 101 -22.19 33.91 -39.43
CA LYS A 101 -22.94 34.29 -38.22
C LYS A 101 -24.15 33.40 -37.89
N LYS A 102 -24.76 32.75 -38.89
CA LYS A 102 -25.91 31.83 -38.74
C LYS A 102 -25.53 30.34 -38.64
N ARG A 103 -24.25 29.99 -38.65
CA ARG A 103 -23.81 28.61 -38.36
C ARG A 103 -24.23 28.25 -36.93
N PRO A 104 -24.75 27.04 -36.66
CA PRO A 104 -24.75 26.50 -35.31
C PRO A 104 -23.28 26.37 -34.85
N ARG A 105 -22.82 27.34 -34.07
CA ARG A 105 -21.61 27.18 -33.26
C ARG A 105 -21.92 25.97 -32.38
N GLY A 106 -21.18 24.89 -32.57
CA GLY A 106 -21.47 23.63 -31.90
C GLY A 106 -21.50 23.87 -30.40
N LEU A 107 -22.50 23.31 -29.72
CA LEU A 107 -22.37 22.99 -28.32
C LEU A 107 -21.27 21.92 -28.24
N ASP A 108 -20.03 22.37 -28.11
CA ASP A 108 -18.97 21.51 -27.60
C ASP A 108 -19.33 21.25 -26.14
N ILE A 109 -19.78 20.02 -25.85
CA ILE A 109 -20.28 19.61 -24.54
C ILE A 109 -19.12 19.51 -23.52
N ARG A 110 -17.88 19.81 -23.94
CA ARG A 110 -16.78 20.24 -23.08
C ARG A 110 -17.05 21.62 -22.47
N GLN A 111 -18.02 21.67 -21.55
CA GLN A 111 -18.31 22.81 -20.68
C GLN A 111 -17.09 23.08 -19.78
N SER A 112 -16.14 23.82 -20.33
CA SER A 112 -14.88 24.16 -19.66
C SER A 112 -15.17 25.09 -18.49
N LEU A 113 -15.18 24.54 -17.28
CA LEU A 113 -15.41 25.29 -16.06
C LEU A 113 -14.35 26.39 -15.93
N ILE A 114 -14.78 27.64 -15.78
CA ILE A 114 -13.85 28.76 -15.66
C ILE A 114 -13.29 28.76 -14.23
N LYS A 115 -11.97 28.57 -14.09
CA LYS A 115 -11.25 28.58 -12.83
C LYS A 115 -10.36 29.81 -12.75
N THR A 116 -10.55 30.64 -11.74
CA THR A 116 -9.59 31.70 -11.37
C THR A 116 -8.30 31.07 -10.89
N SER A 117 -7.18 31.47 -11.50
CA SER A 117 -5.83 31.16 -11.06
C SER A 117 -5.13 32.43 -10.61
N LYS A 118 -4.38 32.39 -9.51
CA LYS A 118 -3.61 33.54 -9.03
C LYS A 118 -2.22 33.54 -9.68
N LYS A 119 -1.90 34.61 -10.40
CA LYS A 119 -0.53 34.86 -10.87
C LYS A 119 0.38 35.16 -9.69
N VAL A 120 1.66 34.80 -9.83
CA VAL A 120 2.73 35.09 -8.86
C VAL A 120 2.79 36.59 -8.51
N ASN A 121 2.43 37.47 -9.46
CA ASN A 121 2.41 38.92 -9.28
C ASN A 121 1.04 39.48 -8.82
N GLY A 122 0.19 38.67 -8.18
CA GLY A 122 -1.02 39.13 -7.47
C GLY A 122 -2.28 39.41 -8.31
N GLY A 123 -2.24 39.21 -9.62
CA GLY A 123 -3.43 39.31 -10.49
C GLY A 123 -4.15 37.96 -10.68
N GLU A 124 -5.48 37.98 -10.79
CA GLU A 124 -6.26 36.77 -11.11
C GLU A 124 -6.43 36.58 -12.62
N GLU A 125 -6.31 35.35 -13.10
CA GLU A 125 -6.46 34.97 -14.51
C GLU A 125 -7.54 33.89 -14.66
N LEU A 126 -8.45 34.11 -15.61
CA LEU A 126 -9.54 33.19 -15.92
C LEU A 126 -9.03 32.08 -16.83
N THR A 127 -8.84 30.89 -16.27
CA THR A 127 -8.36 29.69 -16.99
C THR A 127 -9.50 28.70 -17.27
N THR A 128 -9.43 27.98 -18.37
CA THR A 128 -10.39 26.91 -18.71
C THR A 128 -9.95 25.59 -18.05
N HIS A 129 -10.73 25.09 -17.09
CA HIS A 129 -10.49 23.77 -16.51
C HIS A 129 -10.89 22.67 -17.52
N ILE A 130 -9.88 22.03 -18.10
CA ILE A 130 -10.04 20.82 -18.91
C ILE A 130 -9.83 19.62 -17.99
N PHE A 131 -10.81 18.72 -17.93
CA PHE A 131 -10.70 17.47 -17.18
C PHE A 131 -9.67 16.52 -17.83
N SER A 132 -8.79 15.94 -17.00
CA SER A 132 -7.88 14.85 -17.36
C SER A 132 -8.18 13.63 -16.49
N GLN A 133 -8.42 12.50 -17.15
CA GLN A 133 -8.65 11.20 -16.50
C GLN A 133 -7.39 10.71 -15.78
N GLU A 134 -6.22 11.03 -16.33
CA GLU A 134 -4.89 10.65 -15.87
C GLU A 134 -4.54 11.38 -14.56
N TYR A 135 -4.80 12.69 -14.50
CA TYR A 135 -4.62 13.47 -13.27
C TYR A 135 -5.52 12.94 -12.15
N THR A 136 -6.82 12.76 -12.39
CA THR A 136 -7.75 12.26 -11.37
C THR A 136 -7.42 10.81 -10.94
N ARG A 137 -6.85 9.97 -11.83
CA ARG A 137 -6.30 8.66 -11.45
C ARG A 137 -5.09 8.76 -10.54
N SER A 138 -4.15 9.67 -10.82
CA SER A 138 -2.97 9.90 -9.97
C SER A 138 -3.38 10.36 -8.57
N GLU A 139 -4.35 11.28 -8.47
CA GLU A 139 -4.87 11.75 -7.18
C GLU A 139 -5.66 10.67 -6.43
N LEU A 140 -6.42 9.81 -7.15
CA LEU A 140 -7.09 8.65 -6.56
C LEU A 140 -6.08 7.63 -6.01
N ALA A 141 -4.97 7.40 -6.72
CA ALA A 141 -3.88 6.56 -6.22
C ALA A 141 -3.19 7.20 -4.99
N ARG A 142 -2.93 8.52 -4.99
CA ARG A 142 -2.43 9.24 -3.80
C ARG A 142 -3.37 9.12 -2.60
N MET A 143 -4.68 9.31 -2.80
CA MET A 143 -5.69 9.18 -1.74
C MET A 143 -5.67 7.78 -1.12
N VAL A 144 -5.56 6.74 -1.96
CA VAL A 144 -5.44 5.35 -1.52
C VAL A 144 -4.15 5.12 -0.73
N ILE A 145 -3.01 5.63 -1.19
CA ILE A 145 -1.70 5.51 -0.49
C ILE A 145 -1.68 6.31 0.83
N LEU A 146 -2.31 7.48 0.88
CA LEU A 146 -2.30 8.40 2.04
C LEU A 146 -3.17 7.92 3.21
N HIS A 147 -4.25 7.19 2.90
CA HIS A 147 -5.23 6.71 3.88
C HIS A 147 -5.28 5.17 3.98
N ASP A 148 -4.30 4.49 3.39
CA ASP A 148 -4.17 3.03 3.28
C ASP A 148 -5.47 2.31 2.90
N TYR A 149 -6.23 2.88 1.95
CA TYR A 149 -7.54 2.34 1.58
C TYR A 149 -7.40 1.01 0.84
N PRO A 150 -8.27 0.02 1.10
CA PRO A 150 -8.25 -1.25 0.40
C PRO A 150 -8.47 -1.02 -1.11
N LEU A 151 -7.65 -1.66 -1.95
CA LEU A 151 -7.68 -1.46 -3.41
C LEU A 151 -9.04 -1.78 -4.06
N SER A 152 -9.94 -2.47 -3.37
CA SER A 152 -11.34 -2.71 -3.78
C SER A 152 -12.23 -1.47 -3.73
N ILE A 153 -11.81 -0.36 -3.11
CA ILE A 153 -12.62 0.88 -2.98
C ILE A 153 -13.14 1.39 -4.33
N VAL A 154 -12.36 1.23 -5.41
CA VAL A 154 -12.75 1.62 -6.79
C VAL A 154 -13.81 0.71 -7.42
N GLU A 155 -14.14 -0.41 -6.77
CA GLU A 155 -15.18 -1.37 -7.14
C GLU A 155 -16.45 -1.22 -6.28
N HIS A 156 -16.37 -0.55 -5.12
CA HIS A 156 -17.51 -0.34 -4.22
C HIS A 156 -18.60 0.53 -4.88
N VAL A 157 -19.84 0.05 -4.88
CA VAL A 157 -20.97 0.70 -5.58
C VAL A 157 -21.25 2.12 -5.06
N GLY A 158 -21.13 2.34 -3.74
CA GLY A 158 -21.28 3.67 -3.14
C GLY A 158 -20.22 4.65 -3.63
N PHE A 159 -18.95 4.26 -3.64
CA PHE A 159 -17.84 5.07 -4.13
C PHE A 159 -17.99 5.40 -5.63
N ARG A 160 -18.35 4.41 -6.46
CA ARG A 160 -18.62 4.62 -7.89
C ARG A 160 -19.74 5.64 -8.14
N ARG A 161 -20.83 5.58 -7.36
CA ARG A 161 -21.94 6.57 -7.44
C ARG A 161 -21.49 7.97 -7.01
N TYR A 162 -20.69 8.06 -5.95
CA TYR A 162 -20.11 9.31 -5.47
C TYR A 162 -19.19 9.96 -6.52
N SER A 163 -18.19 9.23 -7.04
CA SER A 163 -17.28 9.74 -8.07
C SER A 163 -18.01 10.18 -9.34
N ALA A 164 -19.00 9.41 -9.81
CA ALA A 164 -19.82 9.77 -10.97
C ALA A 164 -20.67 11.03 -10.74
N SER A 165 -21.07 11.33 -9.50
CA SER A 165 -21.78 12.57 -9.14
C SER A 165 -20.88 13.80 -9.11
N LEU A 166 -19.60 13.63 -8.78
CA LEU A 166 -18.60 14.71 -8.80
C LEU A 166 -18.11 15.04 -10.21
N GLN A 167 -17.85 14.01 -11.01
CA GLN A 167 -17.33 14.15 -12.37
C GLN A 167 -17.89 13.04 -13.29
N PRO A 168 -19.01 13.27 -13.99
CA PRO A 168 -19.59 12.30 -14.91
C PRO A 168 -18.68 11.87 -16.07
N SER A 169 -17.63 12.64 -16.39
CA SER A 169 -16.61 12.25 -17.39
C SER A 169 -15.54 11.30 -16.84
N PHE A 170 -15.46 11.08 -15.52
CA PHE A 170 -14.45 10.20 -14.93
C PHE A 170 -14.87 8.74 -15.08
N THR A 171 -14.11 7.98 -15.87
CA THR A 171 -14.33 6.54 -16.01
C THR A 171 -13.71 5.83 -14.81
N MET A 172 -14.53 5.15 -14.02
CA MET A 172 -14.05 4.38 -12.86
C MET A 172 -13.08 3.27 -13.28
N ILE A 173 -11.95 3.17 -12.58
CA ILE A 173 -10.89 2.19 -12.86
C ILE A 173 -11.12 0.85 -12.14
N SER A 174 -10.38 -0.18 -12.56
CA SER A 174 -10.33 -1.48 -11.87
C SER A 174 -9.29 -1.49 -10.74
N ARG A 175 -9.39 -2.44 -9.81
CA ARG A 175 -8.36 -2.71 -8.80
C ARG A 175 -6.98 -2.95 -9.40
N ASN A 176 -6.90 -3.65 -10.55
CA ASN A 176 -5.64 -3.90 -11.24
C ASN A 176 -5.06 -2.62 -11.88
N THR A 177 -5.91 -1.74 -12.40
CA THR A 177 -5.50 -0.42 -12.92
C THR A 177 -4.96 0.45 -11.79
N LEU A 178 -5.67 0.52 -10.65
CA LEU A 178 -5.23 1.26 -9.46
C LEU A 178 -3.89 0.73 -8.94
N LYS A 179 -3.72 -0.58 -8.84
CA LYS A 179 -2.46 -1.23 -8.46
C LYS A 179 -1.31 -0.79 -9.37
N ASN A 180 -1.52 -0.78 -10.69
CA ASN A 180 -0.50 -0.36 -11.65
C ASN A 180 -0.18 1.14 -11.55
N ASP A 181 -1.19 1.99 -11.30
CA ASP A 181 -1.00 3.43 -11.08
C ASP A 181 -0.16 3.70 -9.82
N ILE A 182 -0.40 2.96 -8.74
CA ILE A 182 0.40 2.99 -7.50
C ILE A 182 1.85 2.54 -7.78
N PHE A 183 2.05 1.46 -8.55
CA PHE A 183 3.41 1.01 -8.93
C PHE A 183 4.15 2.03 -9.83
N SER A 184 3.45 2.78 -10.68
CA SER A 184 4.06 3.87 -11.43
C SER A 184 4.58 4.96 -10.49
N ILE A 185 3.74 5.42 -9.57
CA ILE A 185 4.11 6.44 -8.56
C ILE A 185 5.30 5.95 -7.71
N TYR A 186 5.28 4.69 -7.25
CA TYR A 186 6.40 4.11 -6.51
C TYR A 186 7.72 4.13 -7.31
N ASN A 187 7.69 3.76 -8.60
CA ASN A 187 8.89 3.75 -9.42
C ASN A 187 9.41 5.18 -9.69
N ASP A 188 8.52 6.15 -9.92
CA ASP A 188 8.88 7.56 -10.10
C ASP A 188 9.50 8.17 -8.82
N GLU A 189 8.91 7.92 -7.64
CA GLU A 189 9.48 8.37 -6.36
C GLU A 189 10.77 7.65 -6.02
N LYS A 190 10.89 6.34 -6.28
CA LYS A 190 12.13 5.57 -6.10
C LYS A 190 13.30 6.18 -6.88
N VAL A 191 13.07 6.56 -8.15
CA VAL A 191 14.10 7.20 -8.98
C VAL A 191 14.46 8.60 -8.48
N LYS A 192 13.51 9.37 -7.92
CA LYS A 192 13.80 10.66 -7.27
C LYS A 192 14.60 10.48 -5.98
N PHE A 193 14.24 9.48 -5.17
CA PHE A 193 14.87 9.15 -3.90
C PHE A 193 16.31 8.64 -4.06
N TYR A 194 16.59 7.78 -5.05
CA TYR A 194 17.97 7.36 -5.35
C TYR A 194 18.83 8.56 -5.78
N LYS A 195 18.28 9.51 -6.55
CA LYS A 195 18.94 10.79 -6.91
C LYS A 195 19.10 11.76 -5.73
N LEU A 196 18.42 11.53 -4.60
CA LEU A 196 18.65 12.22 -3.33
C LEU A 196 19.80 11.54 -2.57
N LEU A 197 19.75 10.22 -2.38
CA LEU A 197 20.78 9.42 -1.71
C LEU A 197 22.16 9.58 -2.37
N GLU A 198 22.22 9.60 -3.71
CA GLU A 198 23.45 9.84 -4.46
C GLU A 198 24.09 11.20 -4.13
N LYS A 199 23.28 12.24 -3.91
CA LYS A 199 23.75 13.60 -3.59
C LYS A 199 24.13 13.81 -2.12
N LEU A 200 23.70 12.93 -1.21
CA LEU A 200 24.05 13.03 0.21
C LEU A 200 25.58 13.00 0.39
N LYS A 201 26.10 14.03 1.06
CA LYS A 201 27.50 14.13 1.50
C LYS A 201 27.74 13.56 2.90
N CYS A 202 26.66 13.35 3.65
CA CYS A 202 26.67 12.68 4.94
C CYS A 202 26.79 11.15 4.76
N ARG A 203 27.15 10.46 5.85
CA ARG A 203 27.09 9.00 5.93
C ARG A 203 25.67 8.54 6.27
N VAL A 204 25.35 7.32 5.89
CA VAL A 204 24.04 6.70 6.11
C VAL A 204 24.18 5.58 7.16
N ALA A 205 23.40 5.67 8.23
CA ALA A 205 23.21 4.55 9.15
C ALA A 205 22.06 3.68 8.63
N ILE A 206 22.22 2.35 8.71
CA ILE A 206 21.20 1.39 8.30
C ILE A 206 20.64 0.72 9.56
N THR A 207 19.34 0.46 9.58
CA THR A 207 18.74 -0.56 10.44
C THR A 207 18.16 -1.65 9.55
N THR A 208 18.29 -2.92 9.96
CA THR A 208 17.56 -4.01 9.31
C THR A 208 16.83 -4.85 10.35
N ASP A 209 15.54 -5.06 10.13
CA ASP A 209 14.74 -6.00 10.89
C ASP A 209 14.30 -7.17 10.00
N MET A 210 14.20 -8.36 10.57
CA MET A 210 13.76 -9.56 9.88
C MET A 210 12.85 -10.40 10.79
N TRP A 211 11.64 -10.66 10.32
CA TRP A 211 10.65 -11.46 11.03
C TRP A 211 10.05 -12.53 10.13
N THR A 212 9.47 -13.56 10.75
CA THR A 212 8.69 -14.60 10.06
C THR A 212 7.23 -14.45 10.47
N THR A 213 6.35 -14.26 9.49
CA THR A 213 4.90 -14.15 9.71
C THR A 213 4.33 -15.44 10.32
N SER A 214 3.50 -15.31 11.36
CA SER A 214 2.82 -16.44 12.01
C SER A 214 1.95 -17.23 11.03
N ASN A 215 1.08 -16.52 10.31
CA ASN A 215 -0.05 -17.11 9.60
C ASN A 215 0.41 -17.85 8.32
N ASN A 216 1.50 -17.38 7.69
CA ASN A 216 2.01 -17.92 6.42
C ASN A 216 3.43 -18.49 6.48
N LYS A 217 4.14 -18.38 7.63
CA LYS A 217 5.56 -18.76 7.80
C LYS A 217 6.51 -18.17 6.76
N LYS A 218 6.18 -16.98 6.24
CA LYS A 218 6.98 -16.24 5.26
C LYS A 218 7.89 -15.27 5.98
N GLY A 219 9.19 -15.35 5.69
CA GLY A 219 10.21 -14.40 6.15
C GLY A 219 10.14 -13.10 5.36
N PHE A 220 10.22 -11.96 6.06
CA PHE A 220 10.34 -10.63 5.47
C PHE A 220 11.50 -9.89 6.12
N MET A 221 12.16 -9.03 5.34
CA MET A 221 13.25 -8.18 5.81
C MET A 221 12.98 -6.73 5.37
N ALA A 222 13.00 -5.81 6.33
CA ALA A 222 12.96 -4.38 6.09
C ALA A 222 14.37 -3.80 6.24
N ILE A 223 14.79 -2.96 5.30
CA ILE A 223 16.08 -2.26 5.29
C ILE A 223 15.78 -0.76 5.28
N THR A 224 16.12 -0.06 6.35
CA THR A 224 15.82 1.35 6.55
C THR A 224 17.10 2.16 6.64
N ALA A 225 17.18 3.26 5.88
CA ALA A 225 18.25 4.24 5.93
C ALA A 225 17.90 5.39 6.87
N HIS A 226 18.88 5.82 7.65
CA HIS A 226 18.82 6.95 8.55
C HIS A 226 19.98 7.89 8.22
N PHE A 227 19.69 9.16 7.94
CA PHE A 227 20.69 10.16 7.57
C PHE A 227 20.23 11.56 8.01
N ILE A 228 21.15 12.52 8.02
CA ILE A 228 20.84 13.93 8.33
C ILE A 228 20.75 14.70 7.00
N ASP A 229 19.68 15.45 6.81
CA ASP A 229 19.47 16.29 5.61
C ASP A 229 20.20 17.65 5.69
N ASP A 230 20.23 18.39 4.57
CA ASP A 230 20.84 19.73 4.49
C ASP A 230 20.13 20.79 5.38
N SER A 231 18.97 20.46 5.96
CA SER A 231 18.26 21.27 6.97
C SER A 231 18.57 20.82 8.41
N TRP A 232 19.56 19.94 8.61
CA TRP A 232 19.97 19.36 9.88
C TRP A 232 18.87 18.55 10.61
N ARG A 233 17.95 17.93 9.86
CA ARG A 233 16.94 17.00 10.40
C ARG A 233 17.35 15.56 10.16
N LEU A 234 17.09 14.70 11.13
CA LEU A 234 17.16 13.25 10.95
C LEU A 234 16.01 12.80 10.03
N GLN A 235 16.37 12.20 8.90
CA GLN A 235 15.45 11.52 7.99
C GLN A 235 15.58 10.01 8.20
N SER A 236 14.46 9.30 8.10
CA SER A 236 14.38 7.84 8.18
C SER A 236 13.49 7.33 7.04
N CYS A 237 13.99 6.44 6.20
CA CYS A 237 13.28 5.98 5.00
C CYS A 237 13.58 4.51 4.68
N ILE A 238 12.56 3.72 4.36
CA ILE A 238 12.70 2.32 3.99
C ILE A 238 13.31 2.24 2.58
N LEU A 239 14.53 1.74 2.47
CA LEU A 239 15.20 1.50 1.18
C LEU A 239 14.56 0.34 0.44
N ARG A 240 14.21 -0.72 1.18
CA ARG A 240 13.73 -1.99 0.63
C ARG A 240 12.91 -2.73 1.68
N PHE A 241 11.78 -3.28 1.25
CA PHE A 241 11.03 -4.31 1.95
C PHE A 241 11.04 -5.55 1.04
N VAL A 242 11.55 -6.68 1.52
CA VAL A 242 11.70 -7.90 0.72
C VAL A 242 11.07 -9.11 1.40
N TYR A 243 10.41 -9.95 0.60
CA TYR A 243 10.19 -11.34 0.96
C TYR A 243 11.54 -12.08 0.89
N VAL A 244 11.85 -12.83 1.95
CA VAL A 244 13.04 -13.69 2.02
C VAL A 244 12.57 -15.15 2.01
N PRO A 245 12.88 -15.95 0.98
CA PRO A 245 12.57 -17.38 1.00
C PRO A 245 13.41 -18.11 2.06
N ALA A 246 12.93 -19.26 2.50
CA ALA A 246 13.75 -20.20 3.27
C ALA A 246 14.72 -20.94 2.33
N PRO A 247 15.94 -21.32 2.78
CA PRO A 247 16.49 -21.09 4.12
C PRO A 247 17.07 -19.67 4.31
N HIS A 248 16.79 -19.07 5.47
CA HIS A 248 17.28 -17.74 5.86
C HIS A 248 18.76 -17.78 6.28
N THR A 249 19.64 -18.14 5.35
CA THR A 249 21.09 -18.22 5.61
C THR A 249 21.72 -16.83 5.66
N ALA A 250 22.82 -16.73 6.41
CA ALA A 250 23.64 -15.51 6.45
C ALA A 250 24.25 -15.12 5.09
N ASP A 251 24.29 -16.03 4.11
CA ASP A 251 24.69 -15.73 2.72
C ASP A 251 23.56 -15.01 1.98
N VAL A 252 22.35 -15.58 1.98
CA VAL A 252 21.15 -14.98 1.35
C VAL A 252 20.84 -13.59 1.92
N LEU A 253 20.96 -13.41 3.24
CA LEU A 253 20.75 -12.11 3.87
C LEU A 253 21.88 -11.11 3.53
N CYS A 254 23.12 -11.58 3.39
CA CYS A 254 24.25 -10.76 2.94
C CYS A 254 24.08 -10.32 1.48
N ASP A 255 23.61 -11.21 0.60
CA ASP A 255 23.32 -10.91 -0.81
C ASP A 255 22.21 -9.85 -0.91
N LEU A 256 21.09 -10.04 -0.21
CA LEU A 256 19.97 -9.09 -0.21
C LEU A 256 20.36 -7.70 0.31
N LEU A 257 21.13 -7.65 1.41
CA LEU A 257 21.58 -6.39 2.00
C LEU A 257 22.65 -5.71 1.14
N ALA A 258 23.65 -6.43 0.64
CA ALA A 258 24.66 -5.88 -0.26
C ALA A 258 24.01 -5.32 -1.54
N ASN A 259 23.10 -6.07 -2.16
CA ASN A 259 22.37 -5.63 -3.36
C ASN A 259 21.51 -4.39 -3.06
N ALA A 260 20.84 -4.32 -1.90
CA ALA A 260 20.08 -3.12 -1.52
C ALA A 260 20.96 -1.87 -1.36
N LEU A 261 22.18 -2.00 -0.85
CA LEU A 261 23.13 -0.89 -0.70
C LEU A 261 23.72 -0.44 -2.04
N MET A 262 24.01 -1.39 -2.95
CA MET A 262 24.51 -1.11 -4.29
C MET A 262 23.42 -0.54 -5.22
N ASP A 263 22.20 -1.09 -5.19
CA ASP A 263 21.03 -0.57 -5.94
C ASP A 263 20.74 0.91 -5.60
N CYS A 264 21.05 1.34 -4.38
CA CYS A 264 20.88 2.71 -3.91
C CYS A 264 22.13 3.60 -4.07
N ASN A 265 23.28 3.07 -4.53
CA ASN A 265 24.57 3.76 -4.60
C ASN A 265 25.02 4.40 -3.26
N ILE A 266 24.87 3.65 -2.16
CA ILE A 266 25.25 4.08 -0.79
C ILE A 266 26.21 3.14 -0.07
N ASP A 267 26.66 2.06 -0.69
CA ASP A 267 27.63 1.08 -0.17
C ASP A 267 28.89 1.76 0.42
N ARG A 268 29.43 2.77 -0.28
CA ARG A 268 30.59 3.57 0.15
C ARG A 268 30.28 4.58 1.26
N LYS A 269 28.99 4.85 1.52
CA LYS A 269 28.50 5.87 2.46
C LYS A 269 28.04 5.31 3.79
N VAL A 270 27.93 3.99 3.94
CA VAL A 270 27.44 3.37 5.18
C VAL A 270 28.36 3.71 6.36
N SER A 271 27.77 4.15 7.48
CA SER A 271 28.47 4.34 8.76
C SER A 271 28.42 3.08 9.63
N THR A 272 27.23 2.51 9.73
CA THR A 272 26.79 1.56 10.75
C THR A 272 25.58 0.79 10.20
N ILE A 273 25.43 -0.47 10.61
CA ILE A 273 24.29 -1.33 10.34
C ILE A 273 23.84 -1.91 11.67
N THR A 274 22.67 -1.49 12.13
CA THR A 274 22.06 -2.00 13.36
C THR A 274 21.17 -3.20 13.03
N VAL A 275 21.45 -4.32 13.67
CA VAL A 275 20.74 -5.59 13.53
C VAL A 275 20.23 -6.07 14.88
N ASP A 276 19.32 -7.03 14.89
CA ASP A 276 18.94 -7.74 16.11
C ASP A 276 20.11 -8.57 16.69
N ASN A 277 19.89 -9.27 17.81
CA ASN A 277 20.95 -10.05 18.46
C ASN A 277 21.03 -11.51 17.97
N CYS A 278 20.45 -11.84 16.81
CA CYS A 278 20.48 -13.18 16.23
C CYS A 278 21.86 -13.53 15.68
N THR A 279 22.35 -14.74 15.98
CA THR A 279 23.69 -15.23 15.60
C THR A 279 23.90 -15.34 14.08
N THR A 280 22.82 -15.48 13.29
CA THR A 280 22.88 -15.41 11.82
C THR A 280 23.41 -14.06 11.34
N ASN A 281 23.04 -12.96 12.01
CA ASN A 281 23.46 -11.62 11.62
C ASN A 281 24.96 -11.37 11.88
N ASP A 282 25.57 -12.08 12.83
CA ASP A 282 27.02 -12.05 13.07
C ASP A 282 27.80 -12.67 11.91
N ALA A 283 27.26 -13.72 11.28
CA ALA A 283 27.85 -14.30 10.07
C ALA A 283 27.58 -13.42 8.84
N MET A 284 26.38 -12.84 8.73
CA MET A 284 26.01 -11.93 7.63
C MET A 284 26.93 -10.70 7.59
N LEU A 285 27.08 -9.99 8.71
CA LEU A 285 27.83 -8.72 8.73
C LEU A 285 29.34 -8.91 8.58
N ARG A 286 29.90 -10.06 8.99
CA ARG A 286 31.29 -10.43 8.67
C ARG A 286 31.48 -10.58 7.16
N ARG A 287 30.62 -11.37 6.50
CA ARG A 287 30.65 -11.55 5.03
C ARG A 287 30.36 -10.28 4.25
N LEU A 288 29.58 -9.37 4.81
CA LEU A 288 29.29 -8.07 4.21
C LEU A 288 30.52 -7.13 4.27
N LEU A 289 31.31 -7.16 5.34
CA LEU A 289 32.59 -6.43 5.41
C LEU A 289 33.58 -6.87 4.32
N ASP A 290 33.60 -8.16 3.95
CA ASP A 290 34.44 -8.68 2.87
C ASP A 290 34.01 -8.18 1.47
N ARG A 291 32.78 -7.67 1.33
CA ARG A 291 32.19 -7.18 0.06
C ARG A 291 32.13 -5.66 -0.04
N LEU A 292 32.13 -4.94 1.07
CA LEU A 292 32.04 -3.47 1.10
C LEU A 292 33.45 -2.83 1.10
N PRO A 293 33.63 -1.63 0.54
CA PRO A 293 34.93 -0.96 0.51
C PRO A 293 35.26 -0.35 1.88
N THR A 294 35.75 -1.19 2.79
CA THR A 294 36.08 -0.87 4.19
C THR A 294 36.89 0.41 4.39
N LYS A 295 37.80 0.74 3.45
CA LYS A 295 38.61 1.97 3.45
C LYS A 295 37.80 3.27 3.38
N ASP A 296 36.60 3.23 2.80
CA ASP A 296 35.70 4.40 2.74
C ASP A 296 34.82 4.50 4.00
N MET A 297 34.76 3.46 4.85
CA MET A 297 33.86 3.37 6.01
C MET A 297 34.41 4.10 7.25
N LEU A 298 33.62 4.19 8.32
CA LEU A 298 34.11 4.68 9.60
C LEU A 298 35.05 3.66 10.25
N LEU A 299 36.24 4.11 10.64
CA LEU A 299 37.25 3.32 11.36
C LEU A 299 37.55 1.98 10.66
N ASP A 300 37.72 1.98 9.34
CA ASP A 300 37.95 0.80 8.50
C ASP A 300 36.85 -0.27 8.60
N GLY A 301 35.61 0.13 8.95
CA GLY A 301 34.48 -0.78 9.16
C GLY A 301 34.39 -1.38 10.57
N LYS A 302 35.30 -1.05 11.49
CA LYS A 302 35.31 -1.59 12.87
C LYS A 302 34.04 -1.30 13.69
N VAL A 303 33.28 -0.27 13.31
CA VAL A 303 31.99 0.10 13.93
C VAL A 303 30.78 -0.26 13.06
N LEU A 304 30.96 -1.03 11.98
CA LEU A 304 29.85 -1.34 11.06
C LEU A 304 28.73 -2.15 11.75
N HIS A 305 29.07 -3.10 12.62
CA HIS A 305 28.07 -3.92 13.33
C HIS A 305 27.63 -3.22 14.62
N MET A 306 26.37 -2.77 14.64
CA MET A 306 25.68 -2.30 15.85
C MET A 306 24.58 -3.28 16.27
N ARG A 307 24.40 -3.47 17.58
CA ARG A 307 23.31 -4.30 18.14
C ARG A 307 22.08 -3.46 18.45
N CYS A 308 20.89 -4.02 18.24
CA CYS A 308 19.63 -3.42 18.64
C CYS A 308 19.49 -3.39 20.17
N CYS A 309 19.61 -2.21 20.78
CA CYS A 309 19.45 -2.02 22.23
C CYS A 309 18.08 -2.47 22.75
N ALA A 310 17.01 -2.28 21.97
CA ALA A 310 15.67 -2.75 22.35
C ALA A 310 15.58 -4.28 22.39
N HIS A 311 16.26 -4.99 21.48
CA HIS A 311 16.35 -6.45 21.51
C HIS A 311 17.16 -6.93 22.72
N ILE A 312 18.32 -6.32 23.00
CA ILE A 312 19.14 -6.61 24.19
C ILE A 312 18.34 -6.41 25.48
N LEU A 313 17.60 -5.30 25.60
CA LEU A 313 16.73 -5.01 26.73
C LEU A 313 15.65 -6.10 26.88
N ASN A 314 15.01 -6.50 25.79
CA ASN A 314 14.05 -7.61 25.78
C ASN A 314 14.68 -8.95 26.21
N LEU A 315 15.95 -9.23 25.91
CA LEU A 315 16.64 -10.43 26.39
C LEU A 315 16.88 -10.37 27.90
N ILE A 316 17.43 -9.26 28.40
CA ILE A 316 17.67 -9.03 29.84
C ILE A 316 16.36 -9.15 30.64
N VAL A 317 15.27 -8.60 30.11
CA VAL A 317 13.96 -8.69 30.78
C VAL A 317 13.39 -10.11 30.73
N LYS A 318 13.56 -10.86 29.63
CA LYS A 318 13.07 -12.25 29.57
C LYS A 318 13.80 -13.18 30.54
N ASP A 319 15.12 -13.06 30.63
CA ASP A 319 15.96 -13.76 31.62
C ASP A 319 15.51 -13.46 33.07
N GLY A 320 15.26 -12.18 33.38
CA GLY A 320 14.70 -11.77 34.67
C GLY A 320 13.26 -12.24 34.94
N LEU A 321 12.42 -12.36 33.92
CA LEU A 321 11.05 -12.88 34.03
C LEU A 321 11.02 -14.40 34.22
N GLU A 322 11.95 -15.15 33.61
CA GLU A 322 12.03 -16.62 33.74
C GLU A 322 12.25 -17.05 35.20
N THR A 323 13.00 -16.25 35.96
CA THR A 323 13.22 -16.41 37.41
C THR A 323 11.91 -16.45 38.24
N ILE A 324 10.84 -15.79 37.79
CA ILE A 324 9.51 -15.82 38.43
C ILE A 324 8.42 -16.41 37.54
N SER A 325 8.80 -17.20 36.54
CA SER A 325 7.90 -17.87 35.59
C SER A 325 6.64 -18.46 36.25
N SER A 326 6.80 -19.23 37.34
CA SER A 326 5.67 -19.85 38.06
C SER A 326 4.68 -18.84 38.68
N THR A 327 5.14 -17.68 39.16
CA THR A 327 4.28 -16.59 39.64
C THR A 327 3.55 -15.93 38.49
N ILE A 328 4.25 -15.67 37.37
CA ILE A 328 3.62 -15.13 36.16
C ILE A 328 2.53 -16.08 35.66
N GLU A 329 2.78 -17.38 35.63
CA GLU A 329 1.81 -18.38 35.18
C GLU A 329 0.58 -18.47 36.09
N ARG A 330 0.73 -18.46 37.43
CA ARG A 330 -0.43 -18.42 38.34
C ARG A 330 -1.29 -17.17 38.16
N ILE A 331 -0.68 -16.00 37.98
CA ILE A 331 -1.42 -14.75 37.71
C ILE A 331 -2.03 -14.78 36.29
N ARG A 332 -1.32 -15.30 35.29
CA ARG A 332 -1.79 -15.43 33.91
C ARG A 332 -3.01 -16.37 33.83
N ASP A 333 -2.97 -17.54 34.46
CA ASP A 333 -4.09 -18.47 34.56
C ASP A 333 -5.33 -17.80 35.17
N SER A 334 -5.12 -16.93 36.15
CA SER A 334 -6.18 -16.14 36.78
C SER A 334 -6.80 -15.16 35.81
N VAL A 335 -5.97 -14.43 35.06
CA VAL A 335 -6.43 -13.52 33.99
C VAL A 335 -7.20 -14.31 32.93
N VAL A 336 -6.61 -15.38 32.36
CA VAL A 336 -7.26 -16.27 31.38
C VAL A 336 -8.61 -16.75 31.89
N TYR A 337 -8.70 -17.21 33.15
CA TYR A 337 -9.96 -17.71 33.70
C TYR A 337 -11.05 -16.63 33.67
N TRP A 338 -10.75 -15.41 34.12
CA TRP A 338 -11.73 -14.33 34.26
C TRP A 338 -12.02 -13.58 32.95
N THR A 339 -11.11 -13.56 31.98
CA THR A 339 -11.34 -12.95 30.65
C THR A 339 -11.96 -13.91 29.63
N ALA A 340 -11.98 -15.23 29.87
CA ALA A 340 -12.43 -16.25 28.90
C ALA A 340 -13.91 -16.16 28.44
N SER A 341 -14.77 -15.36 29.07
CA SER A 341 -16.10 -15.06 28.53
C SER A 341 -16.71 -13.78 29.11
N PRO A 342 -17.62 -13.09 28.39
CA PRO A 342 -18.29 -11.88 28.88
C PRO A 342 -18.94 -12.06 30.25
N ALA A 343 -19.65 -13.17 30.46
CA ALA A 343 -20.29 -13.48 31.74
C ALA A 343 -19.29 -13.65 32.91
N ARG A 344 -18.03 -14.03 32.65
CA ARG A 344 -16.97 -14.04 33.68
C ARG A 344 -16.39 -12.65 33.91
N VAL A 345 -16.21 -11.85 32.87
CA VAL A 345 -15.77 -10.45 32.97
C VAL A 345 -16.77 -9.64 33.80
N GLU A 346 -18.07 -9.68 33.46
CA GLU A 346 -19.14 -9.02 34.23
C GLU A 346 -19.17 -9.47 35.69
N LYS A 347 -18.99 -10.77 35.93
CA LYS A 347 -18.94 -11.35 37.28
C LYS A 347 -17.73 -10.84 38.07
N PHE A 348 -16.56 -10.71 37.44
CA PHE A 348 -15.35 -10.17 38.05
C PHE A 348 -15.49 -8.68 38.36
N GLU A 349 -15.95 -7.87 37.40
CA GLU A 349 -16.21 -6.44 37.60
C GLU A 349 -17.27 -6.20 38.70
N LYS A 350 -18.30 -7.05 38.79
CA LYS A 350 -19.31 -7.00 39.87
C LYS A 350 -18.72 -7.31 41.25
N VAL A 351 -17.60 -8.05 41.34
CA VAL A 351 -16.85 -8.22 42.59
C VAL A 351 -15.97 -7.00 42.85
N ALA A 352 -15.24 -6.49 41.85
CA ALA A 352 -14.38 -5.31 41.96
C ALA A 352 -15.16 -4.06 42.42
N ARG A 353 -16.30 -3.77 41.78
CA ARG A 353 -17.24 -2.69 42.17
C ARG A 353 -17.70 -2.80 43.63
N GLN A 354 -17.90 -4.02 44.15
CA GLN A 354 -18.32 -4.26 45.53
C GLN A 354 -17.19 -4.17 46.57
N LEU A 355 -15.93 -4.09 46.12
CA LEU A 355 -14.76 -3.78 46.94
C LEU A 355 -14.30 -2.31 46.74
N ASN A 356 -15.10 -1.50 46.02
CA ASN A 356 -14.76 -0.13 45.60
C ASN A 356 -13.45 -0.02 44.79
N VAL A 357 -13.02 -1.11 44.15
CA VAL A 357 -11.85 -1.12 43.25
C VAL A 357 -12.25 -0.49 41.91
N SER A 358 -11.48 0.49 41.46
CA SER A 358 -11.77 1.27 40.24
C SER A 358 -11.55 0.43 38.98
N CYS A 359 -12.66 0.05 38.33
CA CYS A 359 -12.66 -0.80 37.13
C CYS A 359 -12.17 -0.08 35.84
N GLY A 360 -11.26 0.89 35.96
CA GLY A 360 -10.83 1.79 34.88
C GLY A 360 -9.83 1.17 33.89
N LYS A 361 -9.20 0.05 34.24
CA LYS A 361 -8.38 -0.78 33.34
C LYS A 361 -8.96 -2.19 33.30
N LYS A 362 -9.38 -2.69 32.14
CA LYS A 362 -9.80 -4.09 31.99
C LYS A 362 -8.60 -5.02 32.20
N LEU A 363 -8.84 -6.21 32.76
CA LEU A 363 -7.84 -7.29 32.71
C LEU A 363 -7.62 -7.69 31.25
N SER A 364 -6.37 -7.74 30.81
CA SER A 364 -5.96 -8.19 29.48
C SER A 364 -4.91 -9.30 29.59
N LEU A 365 -4.97 -10.26 28.67
CA LEU A 365 -4.04 -11.37 28.61
C LEU A 365 -2.74 -10.96 27.90
N ASP A 366 -1.59 -11.40 28.40
CA ASP A 366 -0.31 -11.06 27.80
C ASP A 366 0.06 -11.95 26.60
N CYS A 367 0.74 -11.34 25.63
CA CYS A 367 1.34 -12.03 24.50
C CYS A 367 2.74 -12.53 24.91
N LYS A 368 2.91 -13.86 25.06
CA LYS A 368 4.14 -14.49 25.61
C LYS A 368 5.45 -14.06 24.90
N THR A 369 5.38 -13.60 23.64
CA THR A 369 6.55 -13.13 22.89
C THR A 369 6.92 -11.67 23.17
N ARG A 370 5.99 -10.83 23.63
CA ARG A 370 6.14 -9.38 23.85
C ARG A 370 6.06 -9.04 25.35
N TRP A 371 7.21 -9.01 26.03
CA TRP A 371 7.31 -8.84 27.50
C TRP A 371 6.57 -7.60 28.05
N ASN A 372 6.49 -6.51 27.28
CA ASN A 372 5.72 -5.29 27.63
C ASN A 372 4.26 -5.63 28.01
N SER A 373 3.64 -6.58 27.32
CA SER A 373 2.27 -7.01 27.61
C SER A 373 2.18 -7.80 28.93
N THR A 374 3.20 -8.60 29.26
CA THR A 374 3.30 -9.30 30.56
C THR A 374 3.42 -8.30 31.71
N TYR A 375 4.23 -7.24 31.55
CA TYR A 375 4.31 -6.14 32.50
C TYR A 375 2.97 -5.40 32.67
N LEU A 376 2.26 -5.11 31.57
CA LEU A 376 0.95 -4.43 31.62
C LEU A 376 -0.15 -5.32 32.24
N MET A 377 -0.13 -6.63 31.96
CA MET A 377 -1.00 -7.61 32.62
C MET A 377 -0.74 -7.62 34.14
N LEU A 378 0.52 -7.80 34.56
CA LEU A 378 0.88 -7.84 35.98
C LEU A 378 0.52 -6.53 36.70
N GLN A 379 0.86 -5.37 36.11
CA GLN A 379 0.49 -4.06 36.66
C GLN A 379 -1.02 -3.93 36.88
N THR A 380 -1.83 -4.44 35.95
CA THR A 380 -3.28 -4.37 36.03
C THR A 380 -3.83 -5.39 37.02
N ALA A 381 -3.35 -6.63 37.00
CA ALA A 381 -3.75 -7.69 37.95
C ALA A 381 -3.46 -7.29 39.41
N ILE A 382 -2.34 -6.62 39.68
CA ILE A 382 -1.99 -6.10 41.01
C ILE A 382 -3.07 -5.14 41.55
N THR A 383 -3.65 -4.27 40.70
CA THR A 383 -4.75 -3.38 41.13
C THR A 383 -6.03 -4.12 41.53
N TYR A 384 -6.14 -5.40 41.18
CA TYR A 384 -7.25 -6.28 41.50
C TYR A 384 -6.88 -7.39 42.51
N LYS A 385 -5.74 -7.32 43.23
CA LYS A 385 -5.29 -8.35 44.21
C LYS A 385 -6.44 -8.85 45.09
N ASP A 386 -7.13 -7.95 45.77
CA ASP A 386 -8.20 -8.27 46.74
C ASP A 386 -9.48 -8.82 46.07
N VAL A 387 -9.65 -8.62 44.76
CA VAL A 387 -10.78 -9.11 43.98
C VAL A 387 -10.66 -10.61 43.72
N PHE A 388 -9.46 -11.15 43.48
CA PHE A 388 -9.30 -12.57 43.13
C PHE A 388 -9.77 -13.54 44.24
N PRO A 389 -9.43 -13.37 45.54
CA PRO A 389 -9.98 -14.21 46.62
C PRO A 389 -11.50 -14.05 46.77
N ARG A 390 -12.02 -12.82 46.60
CA ARG A 390 -13.45 -12.52 46.69
C ARG A 390 -14.25 -13.11 45.52
N ALA A 391 -13.63 -13.22 44.34
CA ALA A 391 -14.18 -13.86 43.16
C ALA A 391 -14.12 -15.40 43.26
N LYS A 392 -13.03 -15.96 43.83
CA LYS A 392 -12.91 -17.39 44.19
C LYS A 392 -14.02 -17.86 45.12
N ALA A 393 -14.38 -17.06 46.14
CA ALA A 393 -15.51 -17.35 47.02
C ALA A 393 -16.89 -17.38 46.31
N ARG A 394 -16.96 -16.96 45.03
CA ARG A 394 -18.19 -16.93 44.21
C ARG A 394 -18.10 -17.83 42.97
N ASP A 395 -17.01 -18.56 42.78
CA ASP A 395 -16.80 -19.42 41.63
C ASP A 395 -15.98 -20.66 42.00
N ILE A 396 -16.68 -21.78 42.14
CA ILE A 396 -16.07 -23.07 42.49
C ILE A 396 -15.16 -23.61 41.37
N HIS A 397 -15.33 -23.16 40.13
CA HIS A 397 -14.58 -23.64 38.96
C HIS A 397 -13.27 -22.87 38.74
N TYR A 398 -13.13 -21.66 39.30
CA TYR A 398 -11.87 -20.92 39.35
C TYR A 398 -10.88 -21.66 40.27
N ARG A 399 -9.86 -22.35 39.72
CA ARG A 399 -8.96 -23.23 40.50
C ARG A 399 -7.57 -22.65 40.80
N SER A 400 -6.98 -21.91 39.87
CA SER A 400 -5.65 -21.30 40.03
C SER A 400 -5.80 -19.94 40.72
N LEU A 401 -5.60 -19.86 42.05
CA LEU A 401 -5.59 -18.60 42.80
C LEU A 401 -4.13 -18.26 43.16
N PRO A 402 -3.61 -17.05 42.86
CA PRO A 402 -2.25 -16.68 43.21
C PRO A 402 -2.13 -16.45 44.72
N ILE A 403 -1.03 -16.93 45.31
CA ILE A 403 -0.74 -16.82 46.75
C ILE A 403 -0.16 -15.43 47.10
N ASP A 404 -0.08 -15.06 48.38
CA ASP A 404 0.44 -13.73 48.76
C ASP A 404 1.87 -13.47 48.27
N GLU A 405 2.72 -14.50 48.27
CA GLU A 405 4.07 -14.50 47.68
C GLU A 405 4.07 -14.15 46.17
N ASP A 406 3.05 -14.57 45.41
CA ASP A 406 2.93 -14.19 43.98
C ASP A 406 2.71 -12.69 43.83
N TRP A 407 1.92 -12.09 44.72
CA TRP A 407 1.62 -10.68 44.69
C TRP A 407 2.81 -9.83 45.16
N GLU A 408 3.57 -10.31 46.13
CA GLU A 408 4.81 -9.67 46.60
C GLU A 408 5.88 -9.69 45.49
N ASN A 409 6.15 -10.87 44.90
CA ASN A 409 7.06 -11.02 43.76
C ASN A 409 6.63 -10.18 42.55
N ALA A 410 5.34 -10.17 42.21
CA ALA A 410 4.81 -9.38 41.10
C ALA A 410 4.93 -7.87 41.36
N VAL A 411 4.68 -7.39 42.58
CA VAL A 411 4.84 -5.96 42.95
C VAL A 411 6.31 -5.54 42.86
N GLU A 412 7.24 -6.33 43.41
CA GLU A 412 8.66 -6.00 43.35
C GLU A 412 9.15 -5.97 41.90
N ILE A 413 8.80 -6.96 41.09
CA ILE A 413 9.27 -7.04 39.70
C ILE A 413 8.56 -6.03 38.79
N CYS A 414 7.27 -5.72 38.97
CA CYS A 414 6.65 -4.58 38.29
C CYS A 414 7.35 -3.25 38.62
N SER A 415 7.85 -3.05 39.85
CA SER A 415 8.60 -1.84 40.19
C SER A 415 9.90 -1.70 39.38
N LYS A 416 10.61 -2.82 39.14
CA LYS A 416 11.84 -2.88 38.33
C LYS A 416 11.53 -2.75 36.83
N LEU A 417 10.56 -3.51 36.33
CA LEU A 417 10.11 -3.52 34.93
C LEU A 417 9.64 -2.15 34.44
N LYS A 418 9.07 -1.32 35.32
CA LYS A 418 8.67 0.06 34.99
C LYS A 418 9.80 0.89 34.39
N LEU A 419 11.04 0.73 34.85
CA LEU A 419 12.20 1.44 34.27
C LEU A 419 12.47 0.96 32.84
N PHE A 420 12.54 -0.35 32.64
CA PHE A 420 12.75 -0.98 31.33
C PHE A 420 11.62 -0.65 30.34
N TYR A 421 10.39 -0.50 30.83
CA TYR A 421 9.21 -0.17 30.02
C TYR A 421 9.31 1.26 29.49
N ASN A 422 9.59 2.23 30.37
CA ASN A 422 9.82 3.63 29.98
C ASN A 422 10.98 3.76 28.97
N VAL A 423 12.07 3.01 29.16
CA VAL A 423 13.20 2.99 28.22
C VAL A 423 12.82 2.36 26.88
N THR A 424 11.94 1.36 26.87
CA THR A 424 11.43 0.74 25.65
C THR A 424 10.49 1.68 24.89
N GLU A 425 9.63 2.44 25.58
CA GLU A 425 8.83 3.50 24.96
C GLU A 425 9.71 4.59 24.32
N ILE A 426 10.89 4.90 24.90
CA ILE A 426 11.86 5.81 24.27
C ILE A 426 12.46 5.20 22.99
N PHE A 427 12.82 3.91 22.99
CA PHE A 427 13.35 3.23 21.80
C PHE A 427 12.29 3.05 20.68
N SER A 428 11.02 2.80 21.04
CA SER A 428 9.91 2.71 20.08
C SER A 428 9.38 4.09 19.65
N GLY A 429 9.62 5.14 20.45
CA GLY A 429 8.98 6.45 20.31
C GLY A 429 9.50 7.34 19.18
N THR A 430 10.53 6.94 18.42
CA THR A 430 11.11 7.73 17.32
C THR A 430 10.28 7.73 16.02
N CYS A 431 8.95 7.79 16.12
CA CYS A 431 8.09 8.24 15.02
C CYS A 431 8.16 9.77 14.89
N SER A 432 9.35 10.28 14.55
CA SER A 432 9.69 11.70 14.57
C SER A 432 9.10 12.47 13.38
N LYS A 433 7.77 12.69 13.41
CA LYS A 433 7.00 13.58 12.51
C LYS A 433 7.31 13.41 11.02
N PHE A 434 6.57 12.52 10.35
CA PHE A 434 6.48 12.47 8.89
C PHE A 434 5.97 13.81 8.31
N SER A 435 6.89 14.72 8.00
CA SER A 435 6.58 16.02 7.37
C SER A 435 7.22 16.12 5.99
N GLY A 436 6.56 15.53 4.98
CA GLY A 436 6.77 15.88 3.58
C GLY A 436 7.82 15.09 2.80
N LEU A 437 7.60 13.79 2.62
CA LEU A 437 7.60 13.18 1.28
C LEU A 437 6.70 11.92 1.28
N GLU A 438 6.32 11.43 0.09
CA GLU A 438 5.23 10.46 -0.07
C GLU A 438 5.67 8.98 0.19
N ALA A 439 4.75 8.21 0.80
CA ALA A 439 4.62 6.74 0.74
C ALA A 439 5.74 5.82 1.27
N CYS A 440 5.48 5.15 2.41
CA CYS A 440 5.21 3.69 2.46
C CYS A 440 4.91 3.23 3.91
N PRO A 441 3.69 2.78 4.25
CA PRO A 441 3.42 2.13 5.53
C PRO A 441 3.98 0.70 5.55
N THR A 442 4.86 0.39 6.50
CA THR A 442 5.08 -1.01 6.91
C THR A 442 3.91 -1.47 7.76
N MET A 443 3.33 -2.61 7.41
CA MET A 443 2.33 -3.31 8.23
C MET A 443 2.84 -3.49 9.66
N LEU A 444 2.11 -2.94 10.61
CA LEU A 444 2.04 -3.48 11.96
C LEU A 444 0.69 -4.18 12.07
N ASP A 445 0.69 -5.44 12.50
CA ASP A 445 -0.53 -6.24 12.59
C ASP A 445 -1.42 -5.72 13.75
N GLU A 446 -2.39 -4.88 13.41
CA GLU A 446 -3.57 -4.59 14.24
C GLU A 446 -4.73 -5.50 13.79
N GLU A 447 -4.63 -6.80 14.14
CA GLU A 447 -5.77 -7.72 14.13
C GLU A 447 -6.65 -7.43 15.37
N GLU A 448 -7.69 -6.57 15.24
CA GLU A 448 -8.87 -6.61 16.12
C GLU A 448 -10.13 -6.09 15.36
N ASP A 449 -11.24 -6.81 15.48
CA ASP A 449 -12.39 -6.83 14.56
C ASP A 449 -13.22 -5.52 14.46
N GLU A 450 -13.49 -5.04 13.22
CA GLU A 450 -14.58 -4.09 12.90
C GLU A 450 -15.57 -4.62 11.82
N GLU A 451 -16.05 -5.86 11.95
CA GLU A 451 -17.23 -6.37 11.20
C GLU A 451 -18.47 -6.57 12.10
N SER A 452 -18.84 -5.56 12.90
CA SER A 452 -20.18 -5.53 13.53
C SER A 452 -20.69 -4.12 13.89
N PHE A 453 -20.95 -3.26 12.89
CA PHE A 453 -21.73 -2.01 13.14
C PHE A 453 -22.66 -1.58 11.99
N VAL A 454 -23.45 -2.52 11.46
CA VAL A 454 -24.67 -2.20 10.70
C VAL A 454 -25.80 -3.16 11.12
N GLU A 455 -26.99 -2.59 11.30
CA GLU A 455 -28.30 -3.21 11.63
C GLU A 455 -28.69 -3.36 13.11
N THR A 456 -29.75 -2.61 13.46
CA THR A 456 -30.60 -2.56 14.69
C THR A 456 -29.94 -2.24 16.03
#